data_AF-A0A9X1HW70-F1
#
_entry.id   AF-A0A9X1HW70-F1
#
_cell.length_a   1.000
_cell.length_b   1.000
_cell.length_c   1.000
_cell.angle_alpha   90.00
_cell.angle_beta   90.00
_cell.angle_gamma   90.00
#
_symmetry.space_group_name_H-M   'P 1'
#
loop_
_entity.id
_entity.type
_entity.pdbx_description
1 polymer ?
#
loop_
_entity_poly.entity_id
_entity_poly.type
_entity_poly.pdbx_seq_one_letter_code
_entity_poly.pdbx_strand_id
1 'polypeptide(L)'
;MQKAKYDFVFVGTSFASSFFLKKALEILGPSSKILVLERGKRFPHADRLRSKIDNTPLGNMGALDTYHSSSEKIWVFDPSFGGSSNCWTGCTPRFMPSDFKLKSTYGVGSDFPISYNDLLPFYEEAEEIMQIAGPEETPWPMDHSYRQPPQILSTVDILLNKKYGNQYISQPTARATESVGKRGKCCTSAVCNVCPVNSKYTIENSLSWLFEDPRVTLKYESQAIYINKQGNMANEIVYLHNGTEETVGCDNIVLGANAVFNPHILLNSGDSNTLTGAGISEQVGRFVRVYYNGLKNVGGSSIITANGFMMYDGDHRKSRAGCLIESFNTPFIRNEPGKWRDMSIFKFIYEDLPQNSNRVIKGQDNVTPEIVYSGHSTYTQSGLDHLEEDFLRYFSFLPIEHYEIDPNNQQTEFHICGTTRMGTSRDNSVVDAGLVHHDIRNVVVAGSSVFPAISPANPTLTLSALSLMAAKKYLT
;
A
#
# COMPACT_ATOMS: atom_id res chain seq x y z
N MET A 1 34.40 -20.58 -12.82
CA MET A 1 33.06 -21.18 -12.73
C MET A 1 32.09 -20.27 -13.46
N GLN A 2 31.18 -20.81 -14.27
CA GLN A 2 30.17 -20.01 -14.96
C GLN A 2 29.18 -19.48 -13.91
N LYS A 3 28.98 -18.16 -13.83
CA LYS A 3 27.99 -17.58 -12.91
C LYS A 3 26.60 -18.14 -13.23
N ALA A 4 25.80 -18.45 -12.21
CA ALA A 4 24.41 -18.86 -12.41
C ALA A 4 23.66 -17.76 -13.17
N LYS A 5 22.85 -18.15 -14.15
CA LYS A 5 22.04 -17.24 -14.98
C LYS A 5 20.56 -17.58 -14.88
N TYR A 6 19.73 -16.56 -14.69
CA TYR A 6 18.27 -16.64 -14.59
C TYR A 6 17.60 -15.83 -15.70
N ASP A 7 16.42 -16.25 -16.14
CA ASP A 7 15.64 -15.49 -17.12
C ASP A 7 15.02 -14.25 -16.44
N PHE A 8 14.62 -14.40 -15.16
CA PHE A 8 14.10 -13.33 -14.32
C PHE A 8 14.71 -13.34 -12.92
N VAL A 9 15.00 -12.15 -12.41
CA VAL A 9 15.22 -11.93 -10.98
C VAL A 9 14.14 -11.01 -10.44
N PHE A 10 13.46 -11.45 -9.38
CA PHE A 10 12.54 -10.64 -8.59
C PHE A 10 13.22 -10.20 -7.29
N VAL A 11 13.05 -8.93 -6.94
CA VAL A 11 13.51 -8.38 -5.66
C VAL A 11 12.30 -8.13 -4.76
N GLY A 12 12.26 -8.82 -3.62
CA GLY A 12 11.19 -8.78 -2.63
C GLY A 12 10.06 -9.77 -2.89
N THR A 13 9.33 -10.11 -1.83
CA THR A 13 8.15 -11.01 -1.86
C THR A 13 6.86 -10.29 -1.45
N SER A 14 6.82 -8.97 -1.61
CA SER A 14 5.66 -8.12 -1.28
C SER A 14 4.50 -8.31 -2.27
N PHE A 15 3.38 -7.61 -2.05
CA PHE A 15 2.27 -7.52 -3.00
C PHE A 15 2.74 -7.25 -4.44
N ALA A 16 3.67 -6.31 -4.61
CA ALA A 16 4.12 -5.89 -5.93
C ALA A 16 4.77 -7.06 -6.70
N SER A 17 5.74 -7.74 -6.06
CA SER A 17 6.47 -8.86 -6.67
C SER A 17 5.60 -10.10 -6.81
N SER A 18 4.79 -10.45 -5.80
CA SER A 18 3.96 -11.65 -5.84
C SER A 18 2.87 -11.58 -6.89
N PHE A 19 2.22 -10.42 -7.07
CA PHE A 19 1.20 -10.26 -8.10
C PHE A 19 1.82 -10.26 -9.50
N PHE A 20 2.97 -9.60 -9.68
CA PHE A 20 3.71 -9.68 -10.94
C PHE A 20 4.11 -11.13 -11.24
N LEU A 21 4.71 -11.83 -10.27
CA LEU A 21 5.17 -13.21 -10.42
C LEU A 21 4.02 -14.15 -10.75
N LYS A 22 2.85 -14.01 -10.09
CA LYS A 22 1.66 -14.81 -10.40
C LYS A 22 1.30 -14.69 -11.88
N LYS A 23 1.19 -13.46 -12.41
CA LYS A 23 0.87 -13.23 -13.82
C LYS A 23 1.99 -13.73 -14.74
N ALA A 24 3.25 -13.54 -14.35
CA ALA A 24 4.39 -14.01 -15.11
C ALA A 24 4.40 -15.54 -15.25
N LEU A 25 4.10 -16.28 -14.17
CA LEU A 25 4.06 -17.75 -14.18
C LEU A 25 2.95 -18.32 -15.09
N GLU A 26 1.90 -17.54 -15.40
CA GLU A 26 0.86 -17.91 -16.37
C GLU A 26 1.32 -17.78 -17.82
N ILE A 27 2.29 -16.90 -18.09
CA ILE A 27 2.75 -16.55 -19.44
C ILE A 27 4.07 -17.26 -19.78
N LEU A 28 4.99 -17.31 -18.80
CA LEU A 28 6.33 -17.85 -18.98
C LEU A 28 6.31 -19.37 -19.19
N GLY A 29 7.18 -19.85 -20.08
CA GLY A 29 7.32 -21.27 -20.38
C GLY A 29 7.77 -22.10 -19.18
N PRO A 30 7.50 -23.42 -19.18
CA PRO A 30 7.79 -24.32 -18.06
C PRO A 30 9.29 -24.47 -17.74
N SER A 31 10.18 -24.10 -18.67
CA SER A 31 11.63 -24.16 -18.49
C SER A 31 12.26 -22.86 -17.98
N SER A 32 11.45 -21.82 -17.73
CA SER A 32 11.96 -20.52 -17.28
C SER A 32 12.61 -20.64 -15.91
N LYS A 33 13.74 -19.96 -15.71
CA LYS A 33 14.50 -19.92 -14.45
C LYS A 33 14.30 -18.58 -13.78
N ILE A 34 13.68 -18.61 -12.60
CA ILE A 34 13.32 -17.43 -11.85
C ILE A 34 14.04 -17.45 -10.50
N LEU A 35 14.76 -16.39 -10.18
CA LEU A 35 15.29 -16.16 -8.84
C LEU A 35 14.43 -15.12 -8.13
N VAL A 36 14.10 -15.36 -6.87
CA VAL A 36 13.45 -14.38 -6.00
C VAL A 36 14.37 -14.12 -4.82
N LEU A 37 14.74 -12.86 -4.62
CA LEU A 37 15.57 -12.40 -3.51
C LEU A 37 14.69 -11.75 -2.46
N GLU A 38 14.64 -12.32 -1.26
CA GLU A 38 13.96 -11.74 -0.10
C GLU A 38 15.00 -11.29 0.92
N ARG A 39 14.98 -10.01 1.30
CA ARG A 39 15.92 -9.44 2.28
C ARG A 39 15.76 -10.12 3.63
N GLY A 40 14.53 -10.37 4.06
CA GLY A 40 14.25 -10.97 5.35
C GLY A 40 14.21 -12.49 5.33
N LYS A 41 13.78 -13.05 6.46
CA LYS A 41 13.49 -14.48 6.61
C LYS A 41 11.99 -14.74 6.51
N ARG A 42 11.61 -16.01 6.41
CA ARG A 42 10.24 -16.43 6.67
C ARG A 42 9.97 -16.38 8.17
N PHE A 43 8.98 -15.59 8.58
CA PHE A 43 8.51 -15.56 9.96
C PHE A 43 7.05 -16.04 10.00
N PRO A 44 6.78 -17.35 10.19
CA PRO A 44 5.46 -17.94 10.00
C PRO A 44 4.34 -17.31 10.86
N HIS A 45 3.10 -17.39 10.37
CA HIS A 45 1.92 -16.88 11.10
C HIS A 45 1.82 -17.39 12.55
N ALA A 46 2.07 -18.68 12.78
CA ALA A 46 2.05 -19.28 14.11
C ALA A 46 3.09 -18.65 15.05
N ASP A 47 4.28 -18.31 14.56
CA ASP A 47 5.31 -17.69 15.37
C ASP A 47 5.03 -16.20 15.59
N ARG A 48 4.46 -15.49 14.60
CA ARG A 48 3.94 -14.12 14.80
C ARG A 48 2.86 -14.08 15.90
N LEU A 49 2.00 -15.10 15.98
CA LEU A 49 1.02 -15.23 17.05
C LEU A 49 1.66 -15.48 18.41
N ARG A 50 2.66 -16.38 18.49
CA ARG A 50 3.41 -16.62 19.72
C ARG A 50 4.08 -15.35 20.22
N SER A 51 4.80 -14.63 19.35
CA SER A 51 5.45 -13.36 19.73
C SER A 51 4.46 -12.36 20.31
N LYS A 52 3.27 -12.28 19.72
CA LYS A 52 2.20 -11.43 20.22
C LYS A 52 1.65 -11.87 21.58
N ILE A 53 1.51 -13.17 21.83
CA ILE A 53 1.09 -13.70 23.14
C ILE A 53 2.14 -13.36 24.20
N ASP A 54 3.41 -13.53 23.86
CA ASP A 54 4.53 -13.33 24.78
C ASP A 54 4.91 -11.85 24.95
N ASN A 55 4.20 -10.93 24.29
CA ASN A 55 4.57 -9.51 24.16
C ASN A 55 6.04 -9.29 23.77
N THR A 56 6.60 -10.22 22.99
CA THR A 56 7.94 -10.08 22.44
C THR A 56 7.87 -9.27 21.14
N PRO A 57 8.88 -8.43 20.85
CA PRO A 57 8.98 -7.81 19.55
C PRO A 57 8.86 -8.89 18.47
N LEU A 58 8.04 -8.65 17.44
CA LEU A 58 7.93 -9.52 16.28
C LEU A 58 9.36 -9.71 15.73
N GLY A 59 9.93 -10.89 15.97
CA GLY A 59 11.38 -11.09 15.88
C GLY A 59 11.95 -10.98 14.48
N ASN A 60 12.38 -9.78 14.09
CA ASN A 60 13.45 -9.44 13.13
C ASN A 60 13.47 -7.92 12.87
N MET A 61 14.62 -7.39 12.39
CA MET A 61 14.87 -5.97 12.06
C MET A 61 13.58 -5.18 11.81
N GLY A 62 13.24 -4.27 12.72
CA GLY A 62 12.14 -3.36 12.47
C GLY A 62 12.48 -2.50 11.25
N ALA A 63 11.48 -1.98 10.54
CA ALA A 63 11.74 -1.06 9.43
C ALA A 63 12.74 0.06 9.80
N LEU A 64 12.68 0.54 11.05
CA LEU A 64 13.56 1.58 11.58
C LEU A 64 15.05 1.21 11.59
N ASP A 65 15.39 -0.08 11.62
CA ASP A 65 16.77 -0.56 11.59
C ASP A 65 17.32 -0.67 10.15
N THR A 66 16.50 -0.34 9.15
CA THR A 66 16.82 -0.62 7.73
C THR A 66 17.10 0.63 6.91
N TYR A 67 16.91 1.82 7.48
CA TYR A 67 17.19 3.11 6.84
C TYR A 67 17.64 4.13 7.88
N HIS A 68 18.27 5.20 7.40
CA HIS A 68 18.52 6.41 8.17
C HIS A 68 17.59 7.54 7.71
N SER A 69 17.16 8.37 8.65
CA SER A 69 16.31 9.53 8.38
C SER A 69 16.75 10.68 9.29
N SER A 70 16.92 11.85 8.69
CA SER A 70 17.20 13.10 9.42
C SER A 70 15.96 13.74 10.04
N SER A 71 14.75 13.25 9.72
CA SER A 71 13.48 13.76 10.25
C SER A 71 12.87 12.79 11.28
N GLU A 72 12.02 13.32 12.17
CA GLU A 72 11.25 12.54 13.16
C GLU A 72 10.17 11.63 12.53
N LYS A 73 9.83 11.82 11.24
CA LYS A 73 8.90 10.94 10.53
C LYS A 73 9.47 9.53 10.47
N ILE A 74 8.66 8.59 10.95
CA ILE A 74 8.91 7.16 10.79
C ILE A 74 8.27 6.64 9.50
N TRP A 75 9.00 5.74 8.85
CA TRP A 75 8.57 4.97 7.69
C TRP A 75 8.47 3.50 8.08
N VAL A 76 7.29 2.92 7.97
CA VAL A 76 7.01 1.57 8.50
C VAL A 76 6.63 0.61 7.38
N PHE A 77 7.26 -0.56 7.41
CA PHE A 77 7.02 -1.72 6.56
C PHE A 77 7.51 -2.98 7.29
N ASP A 78 7.18 -4.16 6.76
CA ASP A 78 7.77 -5.41 7.24
C ASP A 78 8.84 -5.87 6.23
N PRO A 79 10.12 -6.04 6.63
CA PRO A 79 11.18 -6.51 5.73
C PRO A 79 11.25 -8.04 5.60
N SER A 80 10.33 -8.77 6.22
CA SER A 80 10.25 -10.24 6.16
C SER A 80 9.49 -10.72 4.93
N PHE A 81 9.54 -12.03 4.68
CA PHE A 81 8.74 -12.67 3.64
C PHE A 81 7.26 -12.25 3.68
N GLY A 82 6.73 -11.90 2.52
CA GLY A 82 5.36 -11.38 2.35
C GLY A 82 5.21 -9.88 2.60
N GLY A 83 6.25 -9.21 3.10
CA GLY A 83 6.30 -7.78 3.34
C GLY A 83 5.14 -7.27 4.20
N SER A 84 4.70 -6.04 3.94
CA SER A 84 3.63 -5.38 4.70
C SER A 84 2.27 -6.10 4.68
N SER A 85 2.09 -7.17 3.90
CA SER A 85 0.92 -8.05 4.03
C SER A 85 0.84 -8.71 5.41
N ASN A 86 1.95 -8.77 6.15
CA ASN A 86 1.97 -9.26 7.51
C ASN A 86 1.38 -8.26 8.51
N CYS A 87 1.53 -6.95 8.31
CA CYS A 87 1.18 -5.91 9.30
C CYS A 87 0.00 -5.01 8.92
N TRP A 88 -0.46 -5.01 7.65
CA TRP A 88 -1.61 -4.21 7.19
C TRP A 88 -2.96 -4.59 7.83
N THR A 89 -4.00 -3.77 7.61
CA THR A 89 -5.36 -3.99 8.14
C THR A 89 -6.32 -4.67 7.15
N GLY A 90 -5.88 -4.89 5.90
CA GLY A 90 -6.69 -5.52 4.85
C GLY A 90 -7.69 -4.59 4.17
N CYS A 91 -7.52 -3.27 4.25
CA CYS A 91 -8.37 -2.29 3.55
C CYS A 91 -8.00 -2.20 2.07
N THR A 92 -9.00 -2.22 1.19
CA THR A 92 -8.80 -2.30 -0.26
C THR A 92 -9.80 -1.43 -1.05
N PRO A 93 -9.97 -0.13 -0.74
CA PRO A 93 -10.67 0.76 -1.65
C PRO A 93 -9.91 0.86 -2.98
N ARG A 94 -10.63 1.09 -4.09
CA ARG A 94 -10.00 1.46 -5.36
C ARG A 94 -9.65 2.95 -5.34
N PHE A 95 -8.68 3.34 -6.15
CA PHE A 95 -8.52 4.76 -6.50
C PHE A 95 -9.71 5.22 -7.34
N MET A 96 -10.10 6.49 -7.21
CA MET A 96 -11.14 7.09 -8.04
C MET A 96 -10.59 7.43 -9.43
N PRO A 97 -11.43 7.50 -10.49
CA PRO A 97 -10.99 7.91 -11.81
C PRO A 97 -10.25 9.27 -11.84
N SER A 98 -10.62 10.18 -10.95
CA SER A 98 -9.98 11.50 -10.80
C SER A 98 -8.55 11.43 -10.25
N ASP A 99 -8.21 10.40 -9.47
CA ASP A 99 -6.86 10.20 -8.93
C ASP A 99 -5.82 9.93 -10.04
N PHE A 100 -6.27 9.43 -11.19
CA PHE A 100 -5.42 9.23 -12.37
C PHE A 100 -5.16 10.51 -13.16
N LYS A 101 -5.92 11.59 -12.89
CA LYS A 101 -5.94 12.83 -13.69
C LYS A 101 -5.89 14.09 -12.83
N LEU A 102 -5.15 14.06 -11.73
CA LEU A 102 -5.13 15.14 -10.74
C LEU A 102 -4.69 16.49 -11.35
N LYS A 103 -3.67 16.49 -12.22
CA LYS A 103 -3.16 17.71 -12.87
C LYS A 103 -4.11 18.19 -13.95
N SER A 104 -4.58 17.32 -14.83
CA SER A 104 -5.49 17.72 -15.91
C SER A 104 -6.86 18.15 -15.39
N THR A 105 -7.32 17.62 -14.25
CA THR A 105 -8.65 17.92 -13.68
C THR A 105 -8.62 19.09 -12.71
N TYR A 106 -7.63 19.12 -11.81
CA TYR A 106 -7.58 20.08 -10.70
C TYR A 106 -6.41 21.07 -10.78
N GLY A 107 -5.48 20.90 -11.72
CA GLY A 107 -4.33 21.79 -11.89
C GLY A 107 -3.19 21.55 -10.89
N VAL A 108 -3.27 20.50 -10.07
CA VAL A 108 -2.28 20.19 -9.02
C VAL A 108 -1.65 18.81 -9.23
N GLY A 109 -0.46 18.58 -8.66
CA GLY A 109 0.20 17.29 -8.70
C GLY A 109 0.58 16.83 -10.13
N SER A 110 0.37 15.55 -10.41
CA SER A 110 0.72 14.90 -11.68
C SER A 110 -0.33 13.88 -12.09
N ASP A 111 -0.49 13.68 -13.39
CA ASP A 111 -1.36 12.64 -13.93
C ASP A 111 -0.62 11.31 -14.01
N PHE A 112 -1.38 10.21 -13.89
CA PHE A 112 -0.89 8.90 -14.29
C PHE A 112 -0.84 8.85 -15.83
N PRO A 113 0.17 8.18 -16.43
CA PRO A 113 0.23 7.95 -17.88
C PRO A 113 -0.71 6.81 -18.33
N ILE A 114 -1.63 6.39 -17.45
CA ILE A 114 -2.68 5.41 -17.67
C ILE A 114 -3.97 5.94 -17.04
N SER A 115 -5.11 5.45 -17.49
CA SER A 115 -6.42 5.75 -16.94
C SER A 115 -6.92 4.67 -15.98
N TYR A 116 -7.97 4.98 -15.23
CA TYR A 116 -8.71 4.00 -14.44
C TYR A 116 -9.16 2.79 -15.27
N ASN A 117 -9.62 3.01 -16.50
CA ASN A 117 -10.11 1.94 -17.39
C ASN A 117 -8.99 1.01 -17.86
N ASP A 118 -7.75 1.51 -17.98
CA ASP A 118 -6.60 0.66 -18.28
C ASP A 118 -6.30 -0.34 -17.15
N LEU A 119 -6.65 0.04 -15.91
CA LEU A 119 -6.43 -0.76 -14.71
C LEU A 119 -7.64 -1.60 -14.30
N LEU A 120 -8.84 -1.28 -14.81
CA LEU A 120 -10.11 -1.92 -14.42
C LEU A 120 -10.06 -3.46 -14.48
N PRO A 121 -9.62 -4.12 -15.57
CA PRO A 121 -9.55 -5.59 -15.61
C PRO A 121 -8.60 -6.19 -14.58
N PHE A 122 -7.57 -5.42 -14.18
CA PHE A 122 -6.58 -5.87 -13.21
C PHE A 122 -6.99 -5.57 -11.77
N TYR A 123 -7.87 -4.59 -11.54
CA TYR A 123 -8.56 -4.45 -10.27
C TYR A 123 -9.44 -5.67 -10.00
N GLU A 124 -10.23 -6.09 -10.98
CA GLU A 124 -11.08 -7.28 -10.88
C GLU A 124 -10.25 -8.54 -10.60
N GLU A 125 -9.15 -8.72 -11.33
CA GLU A 125 -8.25 -9.84 -11.09
C GLU A 125 -7.59 -9.78 -9.70
N ALA A 126 -7.17 -8.60 -9.24
CA ALA A 126 -6.61 -8.45 -7.91
C ALA A 126 -7.65 -8.71 -6.81
N GLU A 127 -8.90 -8.28 -7.03
CA GLU A 127 -10.02 -8.53 -6.13
C GLU A 127 -10.37 -10.01 -6.04
N GLU A 128 -10.31 -10.73 -7.17
CA GLU A 128 -10.42 -12.19 -7.22
C GLU A 128 -9.30 -12.85 -6.41
N ILE A 129 -8.04 -12.48 -6.66
CA ILE A 129 -6.90 -13.09 -5.97
C ILE A 129 -6.99 -12.91 -4.46
N MET A 130 -7.37 -11.71 -4.02
CA MET A 130 -7.49 -11.40 -2.60
C MET A 130 -8.83 -11.84 -1.98
N GLN A 131 -9.79 -12.30 -2.81
CA GLN A 131 -11.16 -12.63 -2.43
C GLN A 131 -11.79 -11.51 -1.59
N ILE A 132 -11.87 -10.33 -2.19
CA ILE A 132 -12.32 -9.11 -1.51
C ILE A 132 -13.80 -9.21 -1.14
N ALA A 133 -14.09 -8.83 0.10
CA ALA A 133 -15.43 -8.57 0.60
C ALA A 133 -15.78 -7.10 0.42
N GLY A 134 -16.96 -6.78 -0.08
CA GLY A 134 -17.35 -5.38 -0.30
C GLY A 134 -18.84 -5.18 -0.58
N PRO A 135 -19.30 -3.93 -0.61
CA PRO A 135 -20.71 -3.56 -0.81
C PRO A 135 -21.13 -3.68 -2.27
N GLU A 136 -22.44 -3.73 -2.53
CA GLU A 136 -22.98 -3.76 -3.90
C GLU A 136 -22.77 -2.43 -4.64
N GLU A 137 -22.91 -1.30 -3.93
CA GLU A 137 -22.72 0.03 -4.49
C GLU A 137 -21.39 0.64 -4.03
N THR A 138 -20.70 1.29 -4.96
CA THR A 138 -19.42 1.96 -4.72
C THR A 138 -19.40 3.36 -5.39
N PRO A 139 -18.51 4.27 -4.95
CA PRO A 139 -18.37 5.58 -5.59
C PRO A 139 -17.57 5.52 -6.89
N TRP A 140 -16.79 4.46 -7.11
CA TRP A 140 -16.05 4.23 -8.36
C TRP A 140 -16.83 3.33 -9.33
N PRO A 141 -16.50 3.36 -10.63
CA PRO A 141 -17.11 2.44 -11.59
C PRO A 141 -16.75 0.97 -11.29
N MET A 142 -17.76 0.13 -11.21
CA MET A 142 -17.64 -1.33 -11.03
C MET A 142 -18.73 -2.02 -11.85
N ASP A 143 -18.36 -3.04 -12.61
CA ASP A 143 -19.23 -3.80 -13.52
C ASP A 143 -19.50 -5.24 -13.06
N HIS A 144 -19.00 -5.61 -11.88
CA HIS A 144 -19.21 -6.90 -11.24
C HIS A 144 -19.48 -6.71 -9.74
N SER A 145 -19.87 -7.79 -9.06
CA SER A 145 -20.04 -7.81 -7.61
C SER A 145 -18.81 -8.40 -6.93
N TYR A 146 -18.44 -7.87 -5.76
CA TYR A 146 -17.42 -8.48 -4.91
C TYR A 146 -17.73 -9.96 -4.63
N ARG A 147 -16.67 -10.76 -4.51
CA ARG A 147 -16.80 -12.21 -4.28
C ARG A 147 -17.40 -12.57 -2.93
N GLN A 148 -17.21 -11.70 -1.96
CA GLN A 148 -17.72 -11.92 -0.61
C GLN A 148 -18.62 -10.76 -0.18
N PRO A 149 -19.66 -11.05 0.64
CA PRO A 149 -20.55 -10.02 1.15
C PRO A 149 -19.80 -9.02 2.03
N PRO A 150 -20.30 -7.77 2.16
CA PRO A 150 -19.64 -6.73 2.93
C PRO A 150 -19.56 -7.06 4.42
N GLN A 151 -18.61 -6.42 5.11
CA GLN A 151 -18.62 -6.38 6.56
C GLN A 151 -19.84 -5.59 7.06
N ILE A 152 -20.35 -5.96 8.24
CA ILE A 152 -21.49 -5.33 8.90
C ILE A 152 -21.09 -3.93 9.37
N LEU A 153 -21.93 -2.94 9.06
CA LEU A 153 -21.78 -1.56 9.51
C LEU A 153 -22.13 -1.40 11.00
N SER A 154 -21.52 -0.42 11.67
CA SER A 154 -21.97 -0.01 13.02
C SER A 154 -23.25 0.84 12.94
N THR A 155 -23.89 1.09 14.09
CA THR A 155 -25.11 1.92 14.15
C THR A 155 -24.90 3.31 13.54
N VAL A 156 -23.78 3.97 13.85
CA VAL A 156 -23.48 5.29 13.29
C VAL A 156 -23.19 5.19 11.79
N ASP A 157 -22.47 4.16 11.36
CA ASP A 157 -22.19 3.93 9.94
C ASP A 157 -23.47 3.72 9.11
N ILE A 158 -24.48 3.03 9.66
CA ILE A 158 -25.78 2.85 9.00
C ILE A 158 -26.47 4.20 8.79
N LEU A 159 -26.38 5.12 9.76
CA LEU A 159 -26.95 6.47 9.62
C LEU A 159 -26.22 7.30 8.57
N LEU A 160 -24.88 7.20 8.52
CA LEU A 160 -24.05 7.87 7.53
C LEU A 160 -24.31 7.31 6.12
N ASN A 161 -24.34 5.98 5.97
CA ASN A 161 -24.70 5.32 4.70
C ASN A 161 -26.12 5.72 4.26
N LYS A 162 -27.10 5.75 5.16
CA LYS A 162 -28.46 6.20 4.83
C LYS A 162 -28.52 7.65 4.32
N LYS A 163 -27.65 8.53 4.85
CA LYS A 163 -27.61 9.96 4.45
C LYS A 163 -26.85 10.17 3.14
N TYR A 164 -25.75 9.45 2.94
CA TYR A 164 -24.79 9.71 1.86
C TYR A 164 -24.77 8.65 0.75
N GLY A 165 -25.51 7.55 0.90
CA GLY A 165 -25.61 6.48 -0.09
C GLY A 165 -24.25 5.91 -0.47
N ASN A 166 -23.97 5.84 -1.76
CA ASN A 166 -22.72 5.32 -2.32
C ASN A 166 -21.47 6.16 -1.97
N GLN A 167 -21.61 7.34 -1.34
CA GLN A 167 -20.48 8.09 -0.81
C GLN A 167 -20.09 7.69 0.61
N TYR A 168 -20.86 6.85 1.30
CA TYR A 168 -20.47 6.28 2.59
C TYR A 168 -20.81 4.80 2.63
N ILE A 169 -19.82 3.95 2.43
CA ILE A 169 -20.02 2.52 2.14
C ILE A 169 -19.32 1.62 3.15
N SER A 170 -19.73 0.34 3.23
CA SER A 170 -18.93 -0.67 3.92
C SER A 170 -17.56 -0.78 3.25
N GLN A 171 -16.48 -0.78 4.04
CA GLN A 171 -15.10 -0.76 3.53
C GLN A 171 -14.79 -2.05 2.76
N PRO A 172 -14.53 -2.00 1.43
CA PRO A 172 -13.99 -3.14 0.72
C PRO A 172 -12.71 -3.65 1.38
N THR A 173 -12.61 -4.96 1.56
CA THR A 173 -11.55 -5.53 2.39
C THR A 173 -11.14 -6.95 2.02
N ALA A 174 -9.84 -7.22 2.15
CA ALA A 174 -9.24 -8.55 2.07
C ALA A 174 -9.35 -9.34 3.39
N ARG A 175 -10.39 -9.07 4.20
CA ARG A 175 -10.75 -9.82 5.42
C ARG A 175 -11.94 -10.72 5.09
N ALA A 176 -11.72 -12.02 5.07
CA ALA A 176 -12.72 -12.96 4.57
C ALA A 176 -13.99 -12.96 5.44
N THR A 177 -15.14 -12.59 4.88
CA THR A 177 -16.46 -12.68 5.56
C THR A 177 -17.04 -14.09 5.50
N GLU A 178 -16.50 -14.92 4.60
CA GLU A 178 -16.73 -16.35 4.51
C GLU A 178 -15.38 -17.09 4.44
N SER A 179 -15.32 -18.35 4.88
CA SER A 179 -14.08 -19.13 4.79
C SER A 179 -13.69 -19.35 3.33
N VAL A 180 -12.42 -19.14 2.99
CA VAL A 180 -11.92 -19.23 1.61
C VAL A 180 -10.49 -19.76 1.56
N GLY A 181 -10.25 -20.80 0.76
CA GLY A 181 -8.94 -21.45 0.67
C GLY A 181 -8.40 -21.85 2.06
N LYS A 182 -7.21 -21.35 2.42
CA LYS A 182 -6.58 -21.57 3.74
C LYS A 182 -7.00 -20.54 4.81
N ARG A 183 -7.89 -19.60 4.50
CA ARG A 183 -8.30 -18.50 5.39
C ARG A 183 -9.66 -18.79 6.02
N GLY A 184 -9.72 -18.74 7.34
CA GLY A 184 -10.98 -18.83 8.07
C GLY A 184 -11.82 -17.56 7.93
N LYS A 185 -13.13 -17.67 8.20
CA LYS A 185 -14.03 -16.52 8.35
C LYS A 185 -13.54 -15.57 9.46
N CYS A 186 -13.62 -14.27 9.20
CA CYS A 186 -13.30 -13.22 10.16
C CYS A 186 -14.20 -13.35 11.38
N CYS A 187 -13.59 -13.45 12.57
CA CYS A 187 -14.30 -13.50 13.84
C CYS A 187 -14.47 -12.11 14.50
N THR A 188 -14.26 -11.03 13.74
CA THR A 188 -14.50 -9.65 14.20
C THR A 188 -13.65 -9.24 15.41
N SER A 189 -12.46 -9.82 15.55
CA SER A 189 -11.61 -9.64 16.74
C SER A 189 -11.10 -8.21 16.98
N ALA A 190 -11.33 -7.28 16.05
CA ALA A 190 -10.70 -5.95 15.98
C ALA A 190 -9.16 -5.98 15.99
N VAL A 191 -8.57 -7.15 15.72
CA VAL A 191 -7.13 -7.38 15.80
C VAL A 191 -6.63 -7.80 14.42
N CYS A 192 -6.36 -6.81 13.58
CA CYS A 192 -5.98 -7.05 12.19
C CYS A 192 -4.47 -7.09 11.95
N ASN A 193 -3.64 -6.47 12.80
CA ASN A 193 -2.19 -6.46 12.63
C ASN A 193 -1.61 -7.89 12.53
N VAL A 194 -1.84 -8.73 13.53
CA VAL A 194 -1.64 -10.19 13.47
C VAL A 194 -2.98 -10.85 13.74
N CYS A 195 -3.66 -11.26 12.65
CA CYS A 195 -5.00 -11.83 12.72
C CYS A 195 -4.95 -13.21 13.40
N PRO A 196 -5.68 -13.43 14.51
CA PRO A 196 -5.62 -14.70 15.27
C PRO A 196 -6.14 -15.90 14.48
N VAL A 197 -7.13 -15.69 13.62
CA VAL A 197 -7.78 -16.74 12.82
C VAL A 197 -7.29 -16.80 11.37
N ASN A 198 -6.20 -16.08 11.06
CA ASN A 198 -5.61 -16.01 9.72
C ASN A 198 -6.59 -15.66 8.57
N SER A 199 -7.63 -14.88 8.88
CA SER A 199 -8.70 -14.49 7.94
C SER A 199 -8.27 -13.37 6.98
N LYS A 200 -7.47 -12.42 7.49
CA LYS A 200 -6.89 -11.34 6.68
C LYS A 200 -5.93 -11.94 5.65
N TYR A 201 -6.06 -11.53 4.39
CA TYR A 201 -5.15 -11.92 3.33
C TYR A 201 -3.70 -11.58 3.69
N THR A 202 -2.79 -12.51 3.45
CA THR A 202 -1.34 -12.30 3.45
C THR A 202 -0.74 -13.05 2.27
N ILE A 203 0.46 -12.67 1.83
CA ILE A 203 1.17 -13.46 0.82
C ILE A 203 1.37 -14.90 1.32
N GLU A 204 1.71 -15.08 2.60
CA GLU A 204 1.90 -16.39 3.21
C GLU A 204 0.66 -17.30 3.09
N ASN A 205 -0.54 -16.80 3.36
CA ASN A 205 -1.73 -17.65 3.41
C ASN A 205 -2.40 -17.87 2.04
N SER A 206 -2.13 -17.02 1.05
CA SER A 206 -2.84 -17.04 -0.23
C SER A 206 -1.95 -17.21 -1.47
N LEU A 207 -0.68 -16.76 -1.44
CA LEU A 207 0.24 -16.79 -2.57
C LEU A 207 1.60 -17.46 -2.28
N SER A 208 1.74 -18.15 -1.15
CA SER A 208 2.99 -18.86 -0.81
C SER A 208 3.37 -19.94 -1.83
N TRP A 209 2.38 -20.55 -2.48
CA TRP A 209 2.57 -21.56 -3.53
C TRP A 209 3.36 -21.04 -4.74
N LEU A 210 3.39 -19.72 -5.00
CA LEU A 210 4.21 -19.13 -6.07
C LEU A 210 5.69 -19.47 -5.91
N PHE A 211 6.14 -19.57 -4.66
CA PHE A 211 7.54 -19.83 -4.32
C PHE A 211 7.85 -21.33 -4.17
N GLU A 212 6.84 -22.19 -4.39
CA GLU A 212 6.97 -23.64 -4.47
C GLU A 212 6.96 -24.13 -5.94
N ASP A 213 6.70 -23.23 -6.91
CA ASP A 213 6.76 -23.53 -8.34
C ASP A 213 8.18 -23.97 -8.73
N PRO A 214 8.34 -25.08 -9.50
CA PRO A 214 9.67 -25.62 -9.84
C PRO A 214 10.54 -24.66 -10.68
N ARG A 215 9.96 -23.63 -11.29
CA ARG A 215 10.68 -22.57 -12.00
C ARG A 215 11.34 -21.56 -11.05
N VAL A 216 10.89 -21.50 -9.80
CA VAL A 216 11.22 -20.45 -8.84
C VAL A 216 12.24 -20.95 -7.82
N THR A 217 13.35 -20.24 -7.70
CA THR A 217 14.31 -20.35 -6.60
C THR A 217 14.13 -19.16 -5.67
N LEU A 218 13.62 -19.37 -4.46
CA LEU A 218 13.53 -18.33 -3.44
C LEU A 218 14.77 -18.36 -2.53
N LYS A 219 15.45 -17.21 -2.37
CA LYS A 219 16.51 -17.01 -1.39
C LYS A 219 16.09 -16.00 -0.34
N TYR A 220 16.01 -16.44 0.91
CA TYR A 220 15.87 -15.57 2.08
C TYR A 220 17.20 -14.91 2.44
N GLU A 221 17.15 -13.93 3.34
CA GLU A 221 18.33 -13.24 3.88
C GLU A 221 19.26 -12.75 2.75
N SER A 222 18.63 -12.24 1.68
CA SER A 222 19.25 -11.88 0.42
C SER A 222 18.79 -10.49 -0.01
N GLN A 223 19.56 -9.48 0.37
CA GLN A 223 19.25 -8.08 0.06
C GLN A 223 19.91 -7.65 -1.25
N ALA A 224 19.11 -7.32 -2.27
CA ALA A 224 19.63 -6.69 -3.48
C ALA A 224 20.28 -5.32 -3.16
N ILE A 225 21.46 -5.09 -3.74
CA ILE A 225 22.29 -3.90 -3.49
C ILE A 225 22.30 -3.00 -4.73
N TYR A 226 22.72 -3.52 -5.89
CA TYR A 226 22.79 -2.80 -7.16
C TYR A 226 22.74 -3.75 -8.36
N ILE A 227 22.58 -3.17 -9.54
CA ILE A 227 22.45 -3.83 -10.83
C ILE A 227 23.68 -3.44 -11.67
N ASN A 228 24.38 -4.45 -12.18
CA ASN A 228 25.37 -4.25 -13.23
C ASN A 228 24.65 -4.23 -14.58
N LYS A 229 25.12 -3.34 -15.45
CA LYS A 229 24.51 -3.07 -16.75
C LYS A 229 25.56 -2.96 -17.84
N GLN A 230 25.18 -3.39 -19.04
CA GLN A 230 25.95 -3.23 -20.27
C GLN A 230 25.09 -2.42 -21.25
N GLY A 231 25.51 -1.18 -21.53
CA GLY A 231 24.67 -0.24 -22.25
C GLY A 231 23.38 0.06 -21.47
N ASN A 232 22.23 -0.12 -22.12
CA ASN A 232 20.89 0.10 -21.55
C ASN A 232 20.24 -1.18 -21.01
N MET A 233 21.01 -2.24 -20.79
CA MET A 233 20.51 -3.55 -20.33
C MET A 233 21.20 -3.97 -19.04
N ALA A 234 20.43 -4.34 -18.03
CA ALA A 234 20.90 -5.07 -16.86
C ALA A 234 21.43 -6.45 -17.30
N ASN A 235 22.56 -6.88 -16.75
CA ASN A 235 23.14 -8.19 -17.02
C ASN A 235 23.36 -9.04 -15.76
N GLU A 236 23.59 -8.40 -14.62
CA GLU A 236 23.80 -9.06 -13.34
C GLU A 236 23.16 -8.23 -12.22
N ILE A 237 22.69 -8.91 -11.19
CA ILE A 237 22.31 -8.28 -9.93
C ILE A 237 23.30 -8.69 -8.85
N VAL A 238 23.62 -7.74 -7.98
CA VAL A 238 24.47 -7.94 -6.82
C VAL A 238 23.63 -7.85 -5.56
N TYR A 239 23.78 -8.82 -4.66
CA TYR A 239 23.02 -8.90 -3.42
C TYR A 239 23.88 -9.37 -2.25
N LEU A 240 23.54 -8.94 -1.04
CA LEU A 240 24.13 -9.42 0.20
C LEU A 240 23.37 -10.65 0.68
N HIS A 241 24.04 -11.79 0.78
CA HIS A 241 23.50 -13.03 1.34
C HIS A 241 24.29 -13.44 2.58
N ASN A 242 23.65 -13.48 3.74
CA ASN A 242 24.30 -13.84 5.01
C ASN A 242 25.62 -13.09 5.27
N GLY A 243 25.64 -11.79 4.96
CA GLY A 243 26.82 -10.92 5.11
C GLY A 243 27.88 -11.05 4.01
N THR A 244 27.67 -11.89 2.99
CA THR A 244 28.57 -12.07 1.85
C THR A 244 27.95 -11.51 0.57
N GLU A 245 28.70 -10.73 -0.20
CA GLU A 245 28.25 -10.20 -1.49
C GLU A 245 28.27 -11.33 -2.55
N GLU A 246 27.13 -11.56 -3.19
CA GLU A 246 26.96 -12.53 -4.27
C GLU A 246 26.50 -11.82 -5.55
N THR A 247 26.76 -12.46 -6.70
CA THR A 247 26.37 -11.94 -8.01
C THR A 247 25.81 -13.05 -8.88
N VAL A 248 24.69 -12.77 -9.56
CA VAL A 248 24.06 -13.69 -10.52
C VAL A 248 23.73 -12.97 -11.82
N GLY A 249 23.85 -13.68 -12.93
CA GLY A 249 23.45 -13.18 -14.23
C GLY A 249 21.93 -13.24 -14.41
N CYS A 250 21.37 -12.29 -15.15
CA CYS A 250 19.93 -12.22 -15.40
C CYS A 250 19.60 -11.60 -16.75
N ASP A 251 18.48 -12.01 -17.35
CA ASP A 251 17.95 -11.39 -18.58
C ASP A 251 16.94 -10.27 -18.26
N ASN A 252 16.21 -10.37 -17.15
CA ASN A 252 15.22 -9.40 -16.71
C ASN A 252 15.24 -9.22 -15.19
N ILE A 253 14.97 -8.01 -14.71
CA ILE A 253 14.84 -7.71 -13.28
C ILE A 253 13.49 -7.05 -12.99
N VAL A 254 12.82 -7.52 -11.93
CA VAL A 254 11.61 -6.92 -11.37
C VAL A 254 11.91 -6.42 -9.96
N LEU A 255 11.95 -5.11 -9.77
CA LEU A 255 12.16 -4.46 -8.47
C LEU A 255 10.81 -4.25 -7.76
N GLY A 256 10.52 -5.05 -6.74
CA GLY A 256 9.34 -4.89 -5.86
C GLY A 256 9.73 -4.73 -4.38
N ALA A 257 10.82 -4.02 -4.14
CA ALA A 257 11.50 -3.85 -2.85
C ALA A 257 10.92 -2.72 -1.96
N ASN A 258 9.78 -2.10 -2.36
CA ASN A 258 9.12 -0.92 -1.76
C ASN A 258 9.69 0.44 -2.21
N ALA A 259 9.01 1.53 -1.84
CA ALA A 259 9.36 2.90 -2.22
C ALA A 259 10.62 3.47 -1.55
N VAL A 260 11.23 2.76 -0.61
CA VAL A 260 12.54 3.10 -0.07
C VAL A 260 13.65 2.36 -0.84
N PHE A 261 13.51 1.04 -1.04
CA PHE A 261 14.61 0.25 -1.61
C PHE A 261 14.65 0.19 -3.14
N ASN A 262 13.51 0.30 -3.84
CA ASN A 262 13.51 0.41 -5.30
C ASN A 262 14.42 1.55 -5.81
N PRO A 263 14.26 2.80 -5.35
CA PRO A 263 15.15 3.89 -5.79
C PRO A 263 16.58 3.70 -5.25
N HIS A 264 16.76 3.17 -4.04
CA HIS A 264 18.09 2.96 -3.47
C HIS A 264 18.93 2.00 -4.32
N ILE A 265 18.35 0.88 -4.76
CA ILE A 265 19.01 -0.07 -5.67
C ILE A 265 19.37 0.61 -6.98
N LEU A 266 18.46 1.38 -7.59
CA LEU A 266 18.72 2.11 -8.84
C LEU A 266 19.83 3.16 -8.68
N LEU A 267 19.81 3.93 -7.59
CA LEU A 267 20.85 4.91 -7.27
C LEU A 267 22.21 4.22 -7.12
N ASN A 268 22.28 3.11 -6.38
CA ASN A 268 23.51 2.32 -6.22
C ASN A 268 23.99 1.72 -7.54
N SER A 269 23.06 1.43 -8.46
CA SER A 269 23.34 1.03 -9.85
C SER A 269 23.83 2.17 -10.74
N GLY A 270 24.04 3.38 -10.20
CA GLY A 270 24.46 4.55 -10.97
C GLY A 270 23.39 5.05 -11.93
N ASP A 271 22.11 4.94 -11.54
CA ASP A 271 21.06 5.67 -12.24
C ASP A 271 21.26 7.19 -12.09
N SER A 272 21.12 7.90 -13.21
CA SER A 272 21.38 9.34 -13.32
C SER A 272 20.09 10.16 -13.47
N ASN A 273 18.93 9.50 -13.49
CA ASN A 273 17.66 10.20 -13.52
C ASN A 273 17.46 11.00 -12.22
N THR A 274 17.31 12.32 -12.36
CA THR A 274 17.17 13.23 -11.22
C THR A 274 15.92 12.98 -10.38
N LEU A 275 14.92 12.28 -10.95
CA LEU A 275 13.68 11.91 -10.27
C LEU A 275 13.80 10.62 -9.47
N THR A 276 14.86 9.84 -9.65
CA THR A 276 15.08 8.61 -8.87
C THR A 276 15.33 8.95 -7.41
N GLY A 277 14.49 8.38 -6.56
CA GLY A 277 14.43 8.65 -5.13
C GLY A 277 13.60 9.89 -4.76
N ALA A 278 13.32 10.80 -5.70
CA ALA A 278 12.61 12.04 -5.42
C ALA A 278 11.10 11.82 -5.29
N GLY A 279 10.46 12.55 -4.38
CA GLY A 279 9.01 12.50 -4.18
C GLY A 279 8.55 11.48 -3.15
N ILE A 280 9.41 11.05 -2.20
CA ILE A 280 8.96 10.17 -1.13
C ILE A 280 7.87 10.88 -0.32
N SER A 281 6.70 10.25 -0.21
CA SER A 281 5.56 10.79 0.51
C SER A 281 4.61 9.66 0.93
N GLU A 282 3.62 10.01 1.75
CA GLU A 282 2.57 9.19 2.34
C GLU A 282 1.37 10.09 2.65
N GLN A 283 0.16 9.52 2.76
CA GLN A 283 -1.00 10.25 3.26
C GLN A 283 -0.80 10.79 4.69
N VAL A 284 -1.71 11.68 5.11
CA VAL A 284 -1.77 12.18 6.49
C VAL A 284 -3.10 11.84 7.15
N GLY A 285 -3.06 11.04 8.22
CA GLY A 285 -4.23 10.76 9.04
C GLY A 285 -4.39 11.71 10.23
N ARG A 286 -5.62 12.10 10.55
CA ARG A 286 -5.99 12.71 11.85
C ARG A 286 -7.29 12.11 12.37
N PHE A 287 -7.34 11.78 13.65
CA PHE A 287 -8.55 11.23 14.25
C PHE A 287 -9.46 12.34 14.79
N VAL A 288 -10.77 12.06 14.72
CA VAL A 288 -11.81 12.80 15.43
C VAL A 288 -12.61 11.81 16.27
N ARG A 289 -12.73 12.07 17.56
CA ARG A 289 -13.62 11.34 18.48
C ARG A 289 -14.91 12.12 18.61
N VAL A 290 -16.03 11.44 18.45
CA VAL A 290 -17.36 12.04 18.47
C VAL A 290 -18.14 11.43 19.62
N TYR A 291 -18.67 12.26 20.50
CA TYR A 291 -19.44 11.84 21.66
C TYR A 291 -20.89 12.26 21.46
N TYR A 292 -21.81 11.33 21.68
CA TYR A 292 -23.21 11.51 21.32
C TYR A 292 -24.11 11.70 22.54
N ASN A 293 -25.22 12.41 22.34
CA ASN A 293 -26.34 12.48 23.27
C ASN A 293 -27.37 11.40 22.91
N GLY A 294 -27.31 10.24 23.59
CA GLY A 294 -28.31 9.18 23.47
C GLY A 294 -28.23 8.30 22.22
N LEU A 295 -27.19 8.45 21.38
CA LEU A 295 -26.93 7.57 20.24
C LEU A 295 -25.81 6.57 20.59
N LYS A 296 -26.17 5.29 20.68
CA LYS A 296 -25.22 4.19 20.91
C LYS A 296 -24.59 3.77 19.59
N ASN A 297 -23.27 3.76 19.52
CA ASN A 297 -22.55 3.13 18.42
C ASN A 297 -22.25 1.67 18.76
N VAL A 298 -22.98 0.75 18.15
CA VAL A 298 -22.82 -0.70 18.37
C VAL A 298 -22.83 -1.45 17.04
N GLY A 299 -22.38 -2.71 17.06
CA GLY A 299 -22.19 -3.49 15.85
C GLY A 299 -20.82 -3.17 15.20
N GLY A 300 -20.74 -3.34 13.88
CA GLY A 300 -19.47 -3.22 13.17
C GLY A 300 -18.64 -4.50 13.27
N SER A 301 -18.48 -5.23 12.17
CA SER A 301 -17.79 -6.54 12.18
C SER A 301 -16.28 -6.45 11.89
N SER A 302 -15.67 -5.26 12.03
CA SER A 302 -14.25 -5.09 11.77
C SER A 302 -13.65 -3.87 12.46
N ILE A 303 -12.32 -3.76 12.48
CA ILE A 303 -11.59 -2.59 13.03
C ILE A 303 -11.85 -1.31 12.22
N ILE A 304 -12.02 -1.46 10.90
CA ILE A 304 -12.42 -0.39 9.99
C ILE A 304 -13.65 -0.91 9.26
N THR A 305 -14.82 -0.35 9.59
CA THR A 305 -16.13 -0.84 9.15
C THR A 305 -16.59 -0.18 7.86
N ALA A 306 -16.31 1.10 7.70
CA ALA A 306 -16.83 1.91 6.61
C ALA A 306 -15.81 2.91 6.08
N ASN A 307 -16.06 3.37 4.86
CA ASN A 307 -15.33 4.41 4.16
C ASN A 307 -16.27 5.50 3.68
N GLY A 308 -15.91 6.76 3.97
CA GLY A 308 -16.63 7.95 3.54
C GLY A 308 -15.85 8.74 2.49
N PHE A 309 -16.51 9.09 1.40
CA PHE A 309 -15.95 9.69 0.19
C PHE A 309 -16.44 11.12 -0.07
N MET A 310 -17.24 11.69 0.83
CA MET A 310 -17.83 13.02 0.68
C MET A 310 -16.79 14.15 0.53
N MET A 311 -15.56 13.94 0.98
CA MET A 311 -14.42 14.86 0.81
C MET A 311 -13.34 14.31 -0.13
N TYR A 312 -13.54 13.11 -0.67
CA TYR A 312 -12.52 12.42 -1.44
C TYR A 312 -12.30 13.11 -2.77
N ASP A 313 -13.40 13.50 -3.43
CA ASP A 313 -13.38 14.05 -4.77
C ASP A 313 -14.29 15.27 -4.91
N GLY A 314 -13.81 16.33 -5.58
CA GLY A 314 -14.57 17.57 -5.76
C GLY A 314 -13.70 18.76 -6.16
N ASP A 315 -14.34 19.88 -6.47
CA ASP A 315 -13.66 21.12 -6.90
C ASP A 315 -12.66 21.66 -5.87
N HIS A 316 -12.82 21.33 -4.59
CA HIS A 316 -11.88 21.73 -3.53
C HIS A 316 -10.47 21.21 -3.79
N ARG A 317 -10.31 20.06 -4.48
CA ARG A 317 -9.02 19.48 -4.87
C ARG A 317 -8.16 20.36 -5.78
N LYS A 318 -8.70 21.46 -6.31
CA LYS A 318 -7.91 22.51 -6.97
C LYS A 318 -6.99 23.26 -6.01
N SER A 319 -7.27 23.21 -4.71
CA SER A 319 -6.60 24.04 -3.70
C SER A 319 -6.38 23.37 -2.35
N ARG A 320 -7.12 22.30 -2.03
CA ARG A 320 -7.03 21.57 -0.75
C ARG A 320 -7.12 20.07 -0.97
N ALA A 321 -6.34 19.28 -0.23
CA ALA A 321 -6.30 17.82 -0.34
C ALA A 321 -7.68 17.14 -0.24
N GLY A 322 -7.90 16.16 -1.11
CA GLY A 322 -8.97 15.18 -0.96
C GLY A 322 -8.79 14.34 0.32
N CYS A 323 -9.90 13.86 0.88
CA CYS A 323 -9.90 13.11 2.14
C CYS A 323 -10.79 11.87 2.07
N LEU A 324 -10.23 10.73 2.46
CA LEU A 324 -10.96 9.50 2.77
C LEU A 324 -11.25 9.47 4.28
N ILE A 325 -12.50 9.19 4.65
CA ILE A 325 -12.87 8.96 6.04
C ILE A 325 -12.91 7.46 6.32
N GLU A 326 -12.18 6.98 7.31
CA GLU A 326 -12.31 5.63 7.85
C GLU A 326 -13.10 5.65 9.16
N SER A 327 -14.17 4.85 9.24
CA SER A 327 -14.84 4.58 10.52
C SER A 327 -14.01 3.59 11.33
N PHE A 328 -13.50 4.02 12.48
CA PHE A 328 -12.54 3.27 13.28
C PHE A 328 -13.24 2.65 14.50
N ASN A 329 -13.58 1.37 14.39
CA ASN A 329 -14.43 0.62 15.32
C ASN A 329 -13.62 -0.27 16.30
N THR A 330 -12.43 0.19 16.69
CA THR A 330 -11.68 -0.41 17.82
C THR A 330 -12.42 -0.19 19.14
N PRO A 331 -12.22 -1.08 20.15
CA PRO A 331 -12.94 -1.02 21.42
C PRO A 331 -12.46 0.16 22.29
N PHE A 332 -12.95 1.36 21.98
CA PHE A 332 -12.89 2.52 22.85
C PHE A 332 -14.25 2.69 23.54
N ILE A 333 -14.21 3.12 24.80
CA ILE A 333 -15.39 3.41 25.59
C ILE A 333 -15.30 4.82 26.14
N ARG A 334 -16.45 5.49 26.21
CA ARG A 334 -16.57 6.80 26.82
C ARG A 334 -16.50 6.64 28.34
N ASN A 335 -15.66 7.40 29.02
CA ASN A 335 -15.46 7.29 30.47
C ASN A 335 -16.52 8.06 31.28
N GLU A 336 -17.80 7.93 30.90
CA GLU A 336 -18.93 8.56 31.58
C GLU A 336 -20.01 7.52 31.91
N PRO A 337 -20.50 7.46 33.16
CA PRO A 337 -21.54 6.51 33.57
C PRO A 337 -22.76 6.53 32.64
N GLY A 338 -23.16 5.36 32.14
CA GLY A 338 -24.33 5.20 31.27
C GLY A 338 -24.12 5.55 29.79
N LYS A 339 -23.02 6.22 29.44
CA LYS A 339 -22.72 6.69 28.08
C LYS A 339 -21.55 5.96 27.40
N TRP A 340 -21.06 4.86 27.96
CA TRP A 340 -19.85 4.15 27.49
C TRP A 340 -19.82 3.81 25.99
N ARG A 341 -20.98 3.62 25.36
CA ARG A 341 -21.13 3.27 23.93
C ARG A 341 -21.59 4.45 23.09
N ASP A 342 -21.77 5.62 23.68
CA ASP A 342 -22.32 6.81 23.04
C ASP A 342 -21.17 7.63 22.44
N MET A 343 -20.34 6.96 21.62
CA MET A 343 -19.21 7.56 20.93
C MET A 343 -18.83 6.80 19.66
N SER A 344 -18.13 7.46 18.75
CA SER A 344 -17.42 6.81 17.63
C SER A 344 -16.12 7.53 17.33
N ILE A 345 -15.25 6.90 16.54
CA ILE A 345 -13.98 7.47 16.13
C ILE A 345 -13.88 7.38 14.62
N PHE A 346 -13.45 8.48 13.99
CA PHE A 346 -13.22 8.56 12.55
C PHE A 346 -11.78 8.99 12.30
N LYS A 347 -11.12 8.35 11.34
CA LYS A 347 -9.83 8.81 10.82
C LYS A 347 -10.04 9.53 9.50
N PHE A 348 -9.50 10.72 9.38
CA PHE A 348 -9.52 11.54 8.17
C PHE A 348 -8.16 11.42 7.52
N ILE A 349 -8.09 10.74 6.38
CA ILE A 349 -6.86 10.45 5.63
C ILE A 349 -6.79 11.40 4.44
N TYR A 350 -5.84 12.32 4.45
CA TYR A 350 -5.62 13.29 3.38
C TYR A 350 -4.54 12.81 2.41
N GLU A 351 -4.78 13.01 1.12
CA GLU A 351 -3.74 12.86 0.10
C GLU A 351 -2.58 13.84 0.28
N ASP A 352 -1.47 13.56 -0.40
CA ASP A 352 -0.30 14.45 -0.46
C ASP A 352 0.28 14.53 -1.87
N LEU A 353 0.89 15.68 -2.17
CA LEU A 353 1.57 15.93 -3.43
C LEU A 353 3.07 15.63 -3.27
N PRO A 354 3.64 14.69 -4.05
CA PRO A 354 5.06 14.39 -3.97
C PRO A 354 5.95 15.62 -4.21
N GLN A 355 6.80 15.93 -3.24
CA GLN A 355 7.75 17.04 -3.30
C GLN A 355 9.14 16.53 -3.66
N ASN A 356 9.81 17.12 -4.64
CA ASN A 356 11.13 16.65 -5.08
C ASN A 356 12.23 16.81 -4.02
N SER A 357 12.06 17.71 -3.05
CA SER A 357 12.94 17.87 -1.89
C SER A 357 12.87 16.69 -0.93
N ASN A 358 11.71 16.06 -0.81
CA ASN A 358 11.56 14.81 -0.06
C ASN A 358 12.09 13.67 -0.93
N ARG A 359 13.13 12.97 -0.48
CA ARG A 359 13.79 11.97 -1.33
C ARG A 359 14.51 10.88 -0.55
N VAL A 360 14.65 9.73 -1.21
CA VAL A 360 15.62 8.70 -0.88
C VAL A 360 16.94 9.02 -1.60
N ILE A 361 18.05 8.92 -0.89
CA ILE A 361 19.40 9.02 -1.43
C ILE A 361 20.24 7.82 -1.00
N LYS A 362 21.44 7.69 -1.58
CA LYS A 362 22.43 6.71 -1.10
C LYS A 362 22.77 7.01 0.35
N GLY A 363 22.84 5.97 1.19
CA GLY A 363 23.36 6.14 2.54
C GLY A 363 24.87 6.07 2.60
N GLN A 364 25.37 5.82 3.82
CA GLN A 364 26.81 5.71 4.10
C GLN A 364 27.41 4.41 3.54
N ASP A 365 26.59 3.40 3.32
CA ASP A 365 26.92 2.13 2.71
C ASP A 365 25.93 1.80 1.58
N ASN A 366 26.11 0.67 0.92
CA ASN A 366 25.25 0.26 -0.20
C ASN A 366 23.98 -0.50 0.24
N VAL A 367 23.75 -0.73 1.53
CA VAL A 367 22.63 -1.53 2.05
C VAL A 367 21.61 -0.71 2.86
N THR A 368 21.99 0.45 3.35
CA THR A 368 21.18 1.30 4.22
C THR A 368 20.90 2.63 3.53
N PRO A 369 19.69 2.87 3.00
CA PRO A 369 19.31 4.15 2.40
C PRO A 369 19.23 5.28 3.43
N GLU A 370 19.44 6.51 2.96
CA GLU A 370 19.16 7.74 3.71
C GLU A 370 17.89 8.39 3.15
N ILE A 371 16.99 8.80 4.04
CA ILE A 371 15.73 9.47 3.71
C ILE A 371 15.79 10.93 4.17
N VAL A 372 15.66 11.83 3.19
CA VAL A 372 15.51 13.26 3.41
C VAL A 372 14.03 13.60 3.35
N TYR A 373 13.47 14.11 4.44
CA TYR A 373 12.06 14.46 4.54
C TYR A 373 11.87 15.78 5.28
N SER A 374 11.14 16.71 4.66
CA SER A 374 10.92 18.08 5.17
C SER A 374 9.46 18.38 5.51
N GLY A 375 8.59 17.36 5.52
CA GLY A 375 7.16 17.51 5.79
C GLY A 375 6.27 17.31 4.56
N HIS A 376 4.96 17.38 4.81
CA HIS A 376 3.92 17.25 3.79
C HIS A 376 3.78 18.54 2.98
N SER A 377 3.08 18.46 1.84
CA SER A 377 2.84 19.63 1.00
C SER A 377 1.93 20.66 1.69
N THR A 378 2.06 21.93 1.31
CA THR A 378 1.13 22.99 1.76
C THR A 378 -0.31 22.73 1.31
N TYR A 379 -0.49 22.00 0.21
CA TYR A 379 -1.78 21.53 -0.28
C TYR A 379 -2.48 20.59 0.72
N THR A 380 -1.73 19.63 1.29
CA THR A 380 -2.23 18.74 2.35
C THR A 380 -2.50 19.50 3.63
N GLN A 381 -1.60 20.43 4.01
CA GLN A 381 -1.82 21.27 5.18
C GLN A 381 -3.12 22.06 5.06
N SER A 382 -3.41 22.60 3.87
CA SER A 382 -4.68 23.30 3.62
C SER A 382 -5.91 22.40 3.80
N GLY A 383 -5.83 21.11 3.46
CA GLY A 383 -6.90 20.15 3.78
C GLY A 383 -7.08 19.95 5.28
N LEU A 384 -5.98 19.73 6.01
CA LEU A 384 -6.00 19.56 7.46
C LEU A 384 -6.54 20.77 8.21
N ASP A 385 -6.21 21.99 7.77
CA ASP A 385 -6.66 23.24 8.38
C ASP A 385 -8.19 23.41 8.31
N HIS A 386 -8.87 22.72 7.38
CA HIS A 386 -10.32 22.76 7.23
C HIS A 386 -11.05 21.53 7.79
N LEU A 387 -10.33 20.63 8.45
CA LEU A 387 -10.88 19.38 8.99
C LEU A 387 -12.12 19.62 9.86
N GLU A 388 -12.09 20.61 10.74
CA GLU A 388 -13.19 20.89 11.66
C GLU A 388 -14.44 21.39 10.93
N GLU A 389 -14.27 22.30 9.97
CA GLU A 389 -15.36 22.82 9.13
C GLU A 389 -16.03 21.68 8.36
N ASP A 390 -15.24 20.85 7.69
CA ASP A 390 -15.76 19.74 6.88
C ASP A 390 -16.37 18.64 7.77
N PHE A 391 -15.78 18.34 8.94
CA PHE A 391 -16.37 17.44 9.93
C PHE A 391 -17.77 17.94 10.35
N LEU A 392 -17.90 19.19 10.76
CA LEU A 392 -19.19 19.75 11.18
C LEU A 392 -20.20 19.75 10.01
N ARG A 393 -19.75 20.05 8.79
CA ARG A 393 -20.58 20.01 7.59
C ARG A 393 -21.21 18.63 7.36
N TYR A 394 -20.44 17.55 7.52
CA TYR A 394 -20.91 16.20 7.22
C TYR A 394 -21.49 15.44 8.42
N PHE A 395 -21.18 15.82 9.66
CA PHE A 395 -21.56 15.03 10.85
C PHE A 395 -22.58 15.74 11.76
N SER A 396 -22.82 17.05 11.63
CA SER A 396 -23.72 17.82 12.51
C SER A 396 -25.19 17.37 12.55
N PHE A 397 -25.63 16.53 11.60
CA PHE A 397 -26.97 15.94 11.63
C PHE A 397 -27.12 14.83 12.67
N LEU A 398 -26.00 14.26 13.16
CA LEU A 398 -25.98 13.32 14.25
C LEU A 398 -26.18 14.07 15.59
N PRO A 399 -26.69 13.42 16.64
CA PRO A 399 -26.87 14.04 17.95
C PRO A 399 -25.53 14.16 18.69
N ILE A 400 -24.60 14.96 18.17
CA ILE A 400 -23.28 15.19 18.74
C ILE A 400 -23.44 16.05 20.00
N GLU A 401 -22.93 15.55 21.12
CA GLU A 401 -22.85 16.28 22.39
C GLU A 401 -21.57 17.12 22.43
N HIS A 402 -20.44 16.53 22.07
CA HIS A 402 -19.15 17.20 21.86
C HIS A 402 -18.25 16.30 20.98
N TYR A 403 -17.12 16.84 20.52
CA TYR A 403 -16.12 16.10 19.76
C TYR A 403 -14.70 16.56 20.15
N GLU A 404 -13.72 15.71 19.85
CA GLU A 404 -12.31 15.97 20.07
C GLU A 404 -11.55 15.66 18.78
N ILE A 405 -10.83 16.65 18.26
CA ILE A 405 -9.88 16.44 17.17
C ILE A 405 -8.52 16.16 17.79
N ASP A 406 -7.85 15.09 17.36
CA ASP A 406 -6.51 14.79 17.84
C ASP A 406 -5.56 15.98 17.56
N PRO A 407 -4.76 16.40 18.55
CA PRO A 407 -3.87 17.56 18.39
C PRO A 407 -2.75 17.29 17.39
N ASN A 408 -2.41 16.02 17.19
CA ASN A 408 -1.32 15.57 16.33
C ASN A 408 -1.84 14.69 15.19
N ASN A 409 -1.16 14.77 14.05
CA ASN A 409 -1.36 13.81 12.96
C ASN A 409 -0.84 12.42 13.37
N GLN A 410 -1.34 11.39 12.68
CA GLN A 410 -0.74 10.07 12.73
C GLN A 410 0.73 10.14 12.27
N GLN A 411 1.61 9.41 12.97
CA GLN A 411 3.03 9.38 12.62
C GLN A 411 3.29 8.70 11.27
N THR A 412 2.43 7.77 10.88
CA THR A 412 2.47 7.06 9.60
C THR A 412 1.12 6.48 9.22
N GLU A 413 0.86 6.37 7.91
CA GLU A 413 -0.26 5.65 7.32
C GLU A 413 0.16 4.30 6.69
N PHE A 414 1.43 3.88 6.84
CA PHE A 414 2.04 2.66 6.30
C PHE A 414 2.05 2.57 4.75
N HIS A 415 1.98 3.71 4.05
CA HIS A 415 1.77 3.81 2.60
C HIS A 415 2.85 4.66 1.92
N ILE A 416 4.09 4.16 1.92
CA ILE A 416 5.23 4.83 1.31
C ILE A 416 5.10 4.80 -0.23
N CYS A 417 5.14 5.96 -0.89
CA CYS A 417 4.94 6.09 -2.34
C CYS A 417 5.93 7.06 -3.02
N GLY A 418 5.97 7.05 -4.36
CA GLY A 418 6.39 8.20 -5.18
C GLY A 418 7.83 8.28 -5.69
N THR A 419 8.73 7.40 -5.23
CA THR A 419 10.18 7.56 -5.40
C THR A 419 10.76 7.06 -6.73
N THR A 420 9.98 6.35 -7.53
CA THR A 420 10.34 5.90 -8.89
C THR A 420 9.15 6.13 -9.83
N ARG A 421 8.53 7.31 -9.73
CA ARG A 421 7.25 7.65 -10.37
C ARG A 421 7.20 7.27 -11.86
N MET A 422 6.03 6.83 -12.31
CA MET A 422 5.73 6.58 -13.71
C MET A 422 5.28 7.84 -14.44
N GLY A 423 5.44 7.86 -15.77
CA GLY A 423 5.07 8.99 -16.61
C GLY A 423 5.29 8.70 -18.09
N THR A 424 5.32 9.75 -18.90
CA THR A 424 5.34 9.63 -20.36
C THR A 424 6.74 9.70 -20.96
N SER A 425 7.75 10.16 -20.22
CA SER A 425 9.12 10.34 -20.72
C SER A 425 10.16 10.33 -19.61
N ARG A 426 11.43 10.15 -19.98
CA ARG A 426 12.57 10.22 -19.05
C ARG A 426 12.66 11.54 -18.27
N ASP A 427 12.21 12.63 -18.88
CA ASP A 427 12.33 13.98 -18.32
C ASP A 427 11.31 14.25 -17.20
N ASN A 428 10.23 13.47 -17.14
CA ASN A 428 9.16 13.64 -16.15
C ASN A 428 8.91 12.40 -15.28
N SER A 429 9.60 11.29 -15.51
CA SER A 429 9.44 10.07 -14.73
C SER A 429 10.66 9.15 -14.74
N VAL A 430 10.67 8.15 -13.86
CA VAL A 430 11.70 7.11 -13.80
C VAL A 430 11.32 5.91 -14.67
N VAL A 431 10.04 5.54 -14.67
CA VAL A 431 9.49 4.45 -15.47
C VAL A 431 8.40 4.94 -16.42
N ASP A 432 8.15 4.16 -17.48
CA ASP A 432 7.07 4.38 -18.43
C ASP A 432 5.72 3.83 -17.94
N ALA A 433 4.68 3.91 -18.78
CA ALA A 433 3.33 3.40 -18.50
C ALA A 433 3.25 1.87 -18.31
N GLY A 434 4.28 1.13 -18.74
CA GLY A 434 4.43 -0.32 -18.54
C GLY A 434 5.29 -0.66 -17.31
N LEU A 435 5.67 0.35 -16.53
CA LEU A 435 6.59 0.27 -15.39
C LEU A 435 8.04 -0.12 -15.75
N VAL A 436 8.43 0.02 -17.02
CA VAL A 436 9.80 -0.24 -17.45
C VAL A 436 10.63 1.01 -17.27
N HIS A 437 11.83 0.87 -16.70
CA HIS A 437 12.77 1.97 -16.52
C HIS A 437 13.15 2.61 -17.86
N HIS A 438 13.15 3.94 -17.95
CA HIS A 438 13.45 4.64 -19.21
C HIS A 438 14.86 4.33 -19.75
N ASP A 439 15.87 4.31 -18.85
CA ASP A 439 17.27 4.10 -19.23
C ASP A 439 17.76 2.64 -19.17
N ILE A 440 17.03 1.73 -18.49
CA ILE A 440 17.45 0.33 -18.28
C ILE A 440 16.29 -0.58 -18.70
N ARG A 441 16.26 -0.96 -19.98
CA ARG A 441 15.02 -1.40 -20.65
C ARG A 441 14.53 -2.79 -20.27
N ASN A 442 15.32 -3.57 -19.54
CA ASN A 442 14.94 -4.85 -18.96
C ASN A 442 14.80 -4.82 -17.42
N VAL A 443 14.62 -3.62 -16.86
CA VAL A 443 14.27 -3.43 -15.44
C VAL A 443 12.85 -2.89 -15.33
N VAL A 444 11.99 -3.67 -14.68
CA VAL A 444 10.64 -3.26 -14.28
C VAL A 444 10.66 -2.84 -12.82
N VAL A 445 10.00 -1.74 -12.47
CA VAL A 445 9.85 -1.29 -11.08
C VAL A 445 8.38 -1.37 -10.69
N ALA A 446 8.05 -2.21 -9.72
CA ALA A 446 6.67 -2.45 -9.29
C ALA A 446 6.41 -1.95 -7.86
N GLY A 447 5.14 -1.73 -7.54
CA GLY A 447 4.68 -1.24 -6.24
C GLY A 447 4.38 0.25 -6.21
N SER A 448 4.09 0.78 -5.02
CA SER A 448 3.65 2.18 -4.83
C SER A 448 4.74 3.23 -5.09
N SER A 449 6.00 2.82 -5.26
CA SER A 449 7.09 3.73 -5.63
C SER A 449 6.85 4.41 -6.97
N VAL A 450 6.08 3.79 -7.86
CA VAL A 450 5.79 4.33 -9.20
C VAL A 450 4.63 5.31 -9.24
N PHE A 451 3.96 5.60 -8.13
CA PHE A 451 2.80 6.49 -8.15
C PHE A 451 3.23 7.96 -8.34
N PRO A 452 2.73 8.67 -9.38
CA PRO A 452 3.03 10.09 -9.57
C PRO A 452 2.24 11.01 -8.63
N ALA A 453 1.14 10.52 -8.07
CA ALA A 453 0.32 11.19 -7.06
C ALA A 453 -0.12 10.17 -5.99
N ILE A 454 -0.30 10.63 -4.75
CA ILE A 454 -0.77 9.79 -3.66
C ILE A 454 -2.26 10.06 -3.48
N SER A 455 -3.07 9.02 -3.60
CA SER A 455 -4.51 9.10 -3.39
C SER A 455 -4.88 9.03 -1.90
N PRO A 456 -6.04 9.56 -1.46
CA PRO A 456 -6.53 9.32 -0.10
C PRO A 456 -6.81 7.83 0.19
N ALA A 457 -7.06 7.02 -0.85
CA ALA A 457 -7.28 5.58 -0.74
C ALA A 457 -6.01 4.80 -0.38
N ASN A 458 -6.19 3.68 0.33
CA ASN A 458 -5.09 2.74 0.59
C ASN A 458 -4.52 2.19 -0.74
N PRO A 459 -3.19 2.18 -0.93
CA PRO A 459 -2.58 1.93 -2.23
C PRO A 459 -2.50 0.45 -2.63
N THR A 460 -2.73 -0.48 -1.69
CA THR A 460 -2.39 -1.91 -1.86
C THR A 460 -3.13 -2.57 -3.02
N LEU A 461 -4.43 -2.29 -3.17
CA LEU A 461 -5.21 -2.88 -4.26
C LEU A 461 -4.73 -2.33 -5.61
N THR A 462 -4.55 -1.01 -5.71
CA THR A 462 -4.06 -0.33 -6.91
C THR A 462 -2.67 -0.81 -7.32
N LEU A 463 -1.73 -0.92 -6.38
CA LEU A 463 -0.37 -1.38 -6.70
C LEU A 463 -0.34 -2.86 -7.10
N SER A 464 -1.23 -3.69 -6.55
CA SER A 464 -1.38 -5.09 -6.96
C SER A 464 -1.95 -5.21 -8.38
N ALA A 465 -2.99 -4.44 -8.71
CA ALA A 465 -3.54 -4.37 -10.06
C ALA A 465 -2.49 -3.87 -11.07
N LEU A 466 -1.71 -2.86 -10.68
CA LEU A 466 -0.65 -2.30 -11.52
C LEU A 466 0.47 -3.31 -11.78
N SER A 467 0.83 -4.13 -10.78
CA SER A 467 1.77 -5.24 -10.96
C SER A 467 1.27 -6.31 -11.92
N LEU A 468 -0.02 -6.67 -11.89
CA LEU A 468 -0.62 -7.59 -12.85
C LEU A 468 -0.60 -7.01 -14.27
N MET A 469 -0.95 -5.73 -14.42
CA MET A 469 -0.91 -5.02 -15.70
C MET A 469 0.52 -4.98 -16.26
N ALA A 470 1.50 -4.62 -15.44
CA ALA A 470 2.90 -4.54 -15.85
C ALA A 470 3.42 -5.90 -16.31
N ALA A 471 3.13 -6.98 -15.57
CA ALA A 471 3.53 -8.33 -15.95
C ALA A 471 2.93 -8.74 -17.29
N LYS A 472 1.63 -8.49 -17.50
CA LYS A 472 0.97 -8.78 -18.78
C LYS A 472 1.62 -8.00 -19.91
N LYS A 473 1.76 -6.68 -19.79
CA LYS A 473 2.33 -5.80 -20.84
C LYS A 473 3.80 -6.09 -21.14
N TYR A 474 4.59 -6.48 -20.14
CA TYR A 474 6.02 -6.71 -20.31
C TYR A 474 6.33 -8.04 -20.98
N LEU A 475 5.45 -9.04 -20.83
CA LEU A 475 5.67 -10.41 -21.28
C LEU A 475 4.92 -10.77 -22.58
N THR A 476 4.06 -9.89 -23.08
CA THR A 476 3.33 -10.05 -24.35
C THR A 476 3.73 -8.98 -25.34
#